data_AF-A0A3S1L2E3-F1
#
_entry.id   AF-A0A3S1L2E3-F1
#
_cell.length_a   1.000
_cell.length_b   1.000
_cell.length_c   1.000
_cell.angle_alpha   90.00
_cell.angle_beta   90.00
_cell.angle_gamma   90.00
#
_symmetry.space_group_name_H-M   'P 1'
#
loop_
_entity.id
_entity.type
_entity.pdbx_description
1 polymer ?
#
loop_
_entity_poly.entity_id
_entity_poly.type
_entity_poly.pdbx_seq_one_letter_code
_entity_poly.pdbx_strand_id
1 'polypeptide(L)'
;MPVSLSTREDINLDTVFRVAWKKDTVEIGEKALQRIAECRASFLRLIESDPPPVIYGVTTAMGELASRKLELDERDRHARIKAFAAATSFGDPLPDRVVRAIVLARLTNFIEGNAATTPRIALAV
;
A
#
# COMPACT_ATOMS: atom_id res chain seq x y z
N MET A 1 7.85 7.67 -22.97
CA MET A 1 6.43 7.23 -22.92
C MET A 1 6.14 6.82 -21.49
N PRO A 2 4.93 7.05 -20.95
CA PRO A 2 4.60 6.58 -19.61
C PRO A 2 4.77 5.06 -19.50
N VAL A 3 5.17 4.60 -18.32
CA VAL A 3 5.10 3.20 -17.92
C VAL A 3 3.67 2.94 -17.45
N SER A 4 2.99 1.97 -18.06
CA SER A 4 1.67 1.53 -17.60
C SER A 4 1.83 0.33 -16.66
N LEU A 5 1.16 0.36 -15.51
CA LEU A 5 1.13 -0.73 -14.54
C LEU A 5 -0.30 -1.27 -14.40
N SER A 6 -0.49 -2.54 -14.77
CA SER A 6 -1.77 -3.25 -14.66
C SER A 6 -1.66 -4.52 -13.80
N THR A 7 -0.49 -5.16 -13.77
CA THR A 7 -0.21 -6.33 -12.93
C THR A 7 1.14 -6.18 -12.22
N ARG A 8 1.47 -7.08 -11.30
CA ARG A 8 2.81 -7.09 -10.68
C ARG A 8 3.94 -7.37 -11.67
N GLU A 9 3.65 -8.04 -12.79
CA GLU A 9 4.66 -8.42 -13.80
C GLU A 9 5.18 -7.19 -14.57
N ASP A 10 4.38 -6.14 -14.64
CA ASP A 10 4.79 -4.84 -15.19
C ASP A 10 5.87 -4.16 -14.32
N ILE A 11 6.01 -4.57 -13.06
CA ILE A 11 7.01 -4.05 -12.12
C ILE A 11 8.25 -4.96 -12.16
N ASN A 12 9.04 -4.79 -13.22
CA ASN A 12 10.25 -5.58 -13.48
C ASN A 12 11.50 -4.67 -13.58
N LEU A 13 12.67 -5.26 -13.86
CA LEU A 13 13.94 -4.53 -13.90
C LEU A 13 14.01 -3.46 -15.00
N ASP A 14 13.36 -3.66 -16.14
CA ASP A 14 13.27 -2.62 -17.19
C ASP A 14 12.44 -1.44 -16.70
N THR A 15 11.27 -1.72 -16.14
CA THR A 15 10.41 -0.69 -15.56
C THR A 15 11.12 0.08 -14.44
N VAL A 16 11.86 -0.62 -13.58
CA VAL A 16 12.69 0.02 -12.54
C VAL A 16 13.73 0.93 -13.18
N PHE A 17 14.45 0.48 -14.21
CA PHE A 17 15.42 1.33 -14.92
C PHE A 17 14.76 2.59 -15.51
N ARG A 18 13.61 2.43 -16.19
CA ARG A 18 12.86 3.54 -16.78
C ARG A 18 12.38 4.54 -15.74
N VAL A 19 11.80 4.07 -14.64
CA VAL A 19 11.27 4.97 -13.60
C VAL A 19 12.41 5.60 -12.79
N ALA A 20 13.38 4.83 -12.32
CA ALA A 20 14.40 5.31 -11.39
C ALA A 20 15.57 6.05 -12.06
N TRP A 21 16.00 5.62 -13.26
CA TRP A 21 17.10 6.28 -13.99
C TRP A 21 16.59 7.23 -15.07
N LYS A 22 15.59 6.84 -15.85
CA LYS A 22 15.06 7.68 -16.95
C LYS A 22 14.01 8.70 -16.50
N LYS A 23 13.48 8.54 -15.28
CA LYS A 23 12.43 9.40 -14.72
C LYS A 23 11.14 9.39 -15.54
N ASP A 24 10.87 8.28 -16.24
CA ASP A 24 9.59 8.09 -16.91
C ASP A 24 8.43 8.19 -15.89
N THR A 25 7.30 8.75 -16.33
CA THR A 25 6.07 8.79 -15.56
C THR A 25 5.43 7.42 -15.48
N VAL A 26 4.65 7.19 -14.43
CA VAL A 26 3.93 5.93 -14.18
C VAL A 26 2.42 6.22 -14.24
N GLU A 27 1.69 5.35 -14.93
CA GLU A 27 0.23 5.35 -14.99
C GLU A 27 -0.29 4.00 -14.50
N ILE A 28 -1.30 4.02 -13.65
CA ILE A 28 -1.95 2.79 -13.17
C ILE A 28 -3.17 2.52 -14.06
N GLY A 29 -3.23 1.33 -14.65
CA GLY A 29 -4.30 0.92 -15.53
C GLY A 29 -5.66 0.87 -14.82
N GLU A 30 -6.73 1.22 -15.53
CA GLU A 30 -8.09 1.26 -14.99
C GLU A 30 -8.52 -0.08 -14.35
N LYS A 31 -8.16 -1.20 -14.99
CA LYS A 31 -8.43 -2.55 -14.45
C LYS A 31 -7.77 -2.79 -13.09
N ALA A 32 -6.54 -2.30 -12.89
CA ALA A 32 -5.85 -2.40 -11.60
C ALA A 32 -6.54 -1.54 -10.53
N LEU A 33 -6.94 -0.31 -10.89
CA LEU A 33 -7.70 0.57 -9.98
C LEU A 33 -9.04 -0.05 -9.58
N GLN A 34 -9.76 -0.65 -10.53
CA GLN A 34 -11.00 -1.38 -10.25
C GLN A 34 -10.74 -2.57 -9.32
N ARG A 35 -9.69 -3.36 -9.59
CA ARG A 35 -9.30 -4.49 -8.75
C ARG A 35 -8.99 -4.07 -7.31
N ILE A 36 -8.26 -2.97 -7.13
CA ILE A 36 -7.98 -2.39 -5.81
C ILE A 36 -9.29 -2.04 -5.08
N ALA A 37 -10.22 -1.38 -5.77
CA ALA A 37 -11.51 -0.99 -5.21
C ALA A 37 -12.37 -2.20 -4.81
N GLU A 38 -12.43 -3.23 -5.64
CA GLU A 38 -13.17 -4.47 -5.39
C GLU A 38 -12.61 -5.22 -4.18
N CYS A 39 -11.28 -5.38 -4.10
CA CYS A 39 -10.61 -6.02 -2.96
C CYS A 39 -10.83 -5.23 -1.68
N ARG A 40 -10.75 -3.89 -1.72
CA ARG A 40 -11.07 -3.01 -0.59
C ARG A 40 -12.50 -3.21 -0.10
N ALA A 41 -13.47 -3.22 -1.00
CA ALA A 41 -14.88 -3.39 -0.66
C ALA A 41 -15.15 -4.77 -0.06
N SER A 42 -14.51 -5.82 -0.60
CA SER A 42 -14.59 -7.17 -0.04
C SER A 42 -14.00 -7.25 1.37
N PHE A 43 -12.84 -6.63 1.58
CA PHE A 43 -12.20 -6.58 2.89
C PHE A 43 -13.02 -5.81 3.92
N LEU A 44 -13.68 -4.71 3.53
CA LEU A 44 -14.61 -3.99 4.42
C LEU A 44 -15.75 -4.88 4.89
N ARG A 45 -16.42 -5.59 3.97
CA ARG A 45 -17.48 -6.54 4.33
C ARG A 45 -16.98 -7.64 5.26
N LEU A 46 -15.75 -8.10 5.07
CA LEU A 46 -15.13 -9.11 5.92
C LEU A 46 -14.92 -8.62 7.36
N ILE A 47 -14.42 -7.39 7.57
CA ILE A 47 -14.15 -6.87 8.93
C ILE A 47 -15.40 -6.40 9.67
N GLU A 48 -16.52 -6.28 8.97
CA GLU A 48 -17.86 -5.96 9.48
C GLU A 48 -18.68 -7.22 9.80
N SER A 49 -18.17 -8.43 9.55
CA SER A 49 -18.86 -9.66 9.94
C SER A 49 -19.01 -9.77 11.46
N ASP A 50 -20.00 -10.55 11.92
CA ASP A 50 -20.22 -10.82 13.33
C ASP A 50 -20.09 -12.34 13.61
N PRO A 51 -19.11 -12.79 14.40
CA PRO A 51 -18.06 -11.99 15.03
C PRO A 51 -17.03 -11.47 14.00
N PRO A 52 -16.37 -10.33 14.26
CA PRO A 52 -15.36 -9.80 13.37
C PRO A 52 -14.09 -10.68 13.42
N PRO A 53 -13.44 -10.94 12.27
CA PRO A 53 -12.20 -11.70 12.23
C PRO A 53 -11.06 -10.94 12.93
N VAL A 54 -10.08 -11.69 13.42
CA VAL A 54 -8.84 -11.13 13.98
C VAL A 54 -7.86 -10.85 12.86
N ILE A 55 -7.60 -9.57 12.59
CA ILE A 55 -6.72 -9.09 11.53
C ILE A 55 -5.76 -8.06 12.11
N TYR A 56 -4.47 -8.39 12.04
CA TYR A 56 -3.38 -7.57 12.56
C TYR A 56 -3.37 -6.16 11.95
N GLY A 57 -3.31 -5.14 12.81
CA GLY A 57 -3.29 -3.73 12.41
C GLY A 57 -4.63 -3.21 11.85
N VAL A 58 -5.70 -4.01 11.90
CA VAL A 58 -7.04 -3.61 11.46
C VAL A 58 -8.08 -3.83 12.55
N THR A 59 -8.22 -5.06 13.05
CA THR A 59 -9.11 -5.38 14.19
C THR A 59 -8.33 -5.68 15.47
N THR A 60 -6.99 -5.73 15.38
CA THR A 60 -6.08 -5.64 16.52
C THR A 60 -5.08 -4.50 16.32
N ALA A 61 -4.43 -4.06 17.40
CA ALA A 61 -3.36 -3.06 17.29
C ALA A 61 -2.10 -3.64 16.60
N MET A 62 -1.13 -2.77 16.32
CA MET A 62 0.15 -3.13 15.70
C MET A 62 1.26 -3.33 16.73
N GLY A 63 2.31 -4.07 16.36
CA GLY A 63 3.54 -4.23 17.13
C GLY A 63 3.32 -5.02 18.43
N GLU A 64 3.93 -4.53 19.52
CA GLU A 64 3.83 -5.14 20.86
C GLU A 64 2.38 -5.27 21.36
N LEU A 65 1.47 -4.42 20.86
CA LEU A 65 0.06 -4.42 21.21
C LEU A 65 -0.79 -5.36 20.35
N ALA A 66 -0.19 -6.23 19.53
CA ALA A 66 -0.89 -7.11 18.58
C ALA A 66 -1.98 -8.02 19.21
N SER A 67 -1.85 -8.35 20.49
CA SER A 67 -2.82 -9.15 21.23
C SER A 67 -4.09 -8.38 21.62
N ARG A 68 -4.07 -7.04 21.56
CA ARG A 68 -5.20 -6.17 21.90
C ARG A 68 -6.14 -6.05 20.71
N LYS A 69 -7.37 -6.55 20.87
CA LYS A 69 -8.48 -6.28 19.96
C LYS A 69 -8.91 -4.81 20.03
N LEU A 70 -9.32 -4.26 18.90
CA LEU A 70 -9.78 -2.88 18.76
C LEU A 70 -11.30 -2.82 18.62
N GLU A 71 -11.91 -1.94 19.41
CA GLU A 71 -13.32 -1.56 19.25
C GLU A 71 -13.51 -0.73 17.97
N LEU A 72 -14.75 -0.64 17.47
CA LEU A 72 -15.03 -0.04 16.15
C LEU A 72 -14.52 1.40 16.00
N ASP A 73 -14.68 2.24 17.01
CA ASP A 73 -14.19 3.63 17.02
C ASP A 73 -12.67 3.71 17.11
N GLU A 74 -12.04 2.75 17.80
CA GLU A 74 -10.59 2.64 17.89
C GLU A 74 -9.97 2.24 16.55
N ARG A 75 -10.65 1.43 15.72
CA ARG A 75 -10.15 1.02 14.39
C ARG A 75 -9.95 2.21 13.46
N ASP A 76 -10.91 3.14 13.39
CA ASP A 76 -10.79 4.35 12.56
C ASP A 76 -9.67 5.26 13.07
N ARG A 77 -9.55 5.44 14.39
CA ARG A 77 -8.43 6.18 14.98
C ARG A 77 -7.10 5.51 14.65
N HIS A 78 -7.03 4.18 14.75
CA HIS A 78 -5.83 3.39 14.48
C HIS A 78 -5.37 3.53 13.02
N ALA A 79 -6.29 3.45 12.06
CA ALA A 79 -6.01 3.61 10.63
C ALA A 79 -5.47 5.01 10.26
N ARG A 80 -5.70 6.02 11.10
CA ARG A 80 -5.21 7.40 10.91
C ARG A 80 -3.86 7.67 11.56
N ILE A 81 -3.32 6.73 12.33
CA ILE A 81 -2.02 6.87 12.97
C ILE A 81 -0.95 7.02 11.87
N LYS A 82 -0.24 8.14 11.89
CA LYS A 82 0.90 8.36 10.99
C LYS A 82 2.08 7.51 11.47
N ALA A 83 2.79 6.90 10.53
CA ALA A 83 3.96 6.07 10.81
C ALA A 83 5.20 6.86 11.29
N PHE A 84 5.04 8.09 11.81
CA PHE A 84 6.15 8.94 12.25
C PHE A 84 6.99 8.29 13.34
N ALA A 85 6.38 7.58 14.29
CA ALA A 85 7.11 6.86 15.33
C ALA A 85 8.03 5.77 14.76
N ALA A 86 7.71 5.22 13.59
CA ALA A 86 8.54 4.22 12.90
C ALA A 86 9.59 4.83 11.97
N ALA A 87 9.51 6.14 11.67
CA ALA A 87 10.43 6.85 10.79
C ALA A 87 11.75 7.20 11.52
N THR A 88 12.54 6.17 11.83
CA THR A 88 13.74 6.25 12.69
C THR A 88 15.06 6.11 11.92
N SER A 89 15.03 6.20 10.58
CA SER A 89 16.23 6.14 9.75
C SER A 89 17.22 7.25 10.07
N PHE A 90 18.53 6.95 10.00
CA PHE A 90 19.63 7.88 10.26
C PHE A 90 20.71 7.76 9.18
N GLY A 91 21.62 8.75 9.11
CA GLY A 91 22.70 8.80 8.12
C GLY A 91 22.33 9.58 6.85
N ASP A 92 23.07 9.33 5.78
CA ASP A 92 22.88 10.03 4.50
C ASP A 92 21.58 9.61 3.81
N PRO A 93 20.87 10.55 3.16
CA PRO A 93 19.67 10.22 2.40
C PRO A 93 20.00 9.30 1.21
N LEU A 94 19.08 8.39 0.90
CA LEU A 94 19.22 7.54 -0.27
C LEU A 94 19.21 8.40 -1.56
N PRO A 95 20.01 8.03 -2.57
CA PRO A 95 19.96 8.70 -3.87
C PRO A 95 18.55 8.66 -4.49
N ASP A 96 18.16 9.71 -5.20
CA ASP A 96 16.83 9.86 -5.85
C ASP A 96 16.38 8.58 -6.61
N ARG A 97 17.27 7.99 -7.41
CA ARG A 97 17.00 6.74 -8.14
C ARG A 97 16.57 5.59 -7.22
N VAL A 98 17.19 5.47 -6.04
CA VAL A 98 16.88 4.40 -5.08
C VAL A 98 15.52 4.65 -4.45
N VAL A 99 15.23 5.91 -4.08
CA VAL A 99 13.92 6.29 -3.54
C VAL A 99 12.81 6.00 -4.56
N ARG A 100 12.99 6.38 -5.83
CA ARG A 100 12.05 6.11 -6.91
C ARG A 100 11.83 4.61 -7.13
N ALA A 101 12.88 3.80 -7.05
CA ALA A 101 12.77 2.34 -7.14
C ALA A 101 11.98 1.74 -5.96
N ILE A 102 12.21 2.22 -4.73
CA ILE A 102 11.46 1.78 -3.53
C ILE A 102 9.97 2.12 -3.67
N VAL A 103 9.66 3.34 -4.13
CA VAL A 103 8.29 3.83 -4.34
C VAL A 103 7.59 2.98 -5.41
N LEU A 104 8.22 2.76 -6.56
CA LEU A 104 7.69 1.87 -7.61
C LEU A 104 7.48 0.44 -7.10
N ALA A 105 8.45 -0.16 -6.44
CA ALA A 105 8.35 -1.53 -5.91
C ALA A 105 7.23 -1.66 -4.87
N ARG A 106 6.88 -0.58 -4.16
CA ARG A 106 5.77 -0.58 -3.20
C ARG A 106 4.43 -0.84 -3.87
N LEU A 107 4.26 -0.38 -5.12
CA LEU A 107 3.03 -0.57 -5.90
C LEU A 107 2.70 -2.04 -6.15
N THR A 108 3.69 -2.94 -6.12
CA THR A 108 3.47 -4.40 -6.23
C THR A 108 2.50 -4.94 -5.19
N ASN A 109 2.46 -4.34 -4.00
CA ASN A 109 1.50 -4.72 -2.96
C ASN A 109 0.07 -4.25 -3.25
N PHE A 110 -0.08 -3.23 -4.09
CA PHE A 110 -1.34 -2.53 -4.34
C PHE A 110 -2.01 -2.98 -5.63
N ILE A 111 -1.27 -3.07 -6.74
CA ILE A 111 -1.81 -3.19 -8.12
C ILE A 111 -2.84 -4.31 -8.29
N GLU A 112 -2.71 -5.42 -7.56
CA GLU A 112 -3.64 -6.56 -7.65
C GLU A 112 -4.63 -6.68 -6.49
N GLY A 113 -4.67 -5.67 -5.61
CA GLY A 113 -5.63 -5.54 -4.52
C GLY A 113 -5.24 -6.24 -3.20
N ASN A 114 -4.06 -6.86 -3.14
CA ASN A 114 -3.64 -7.66 -1.97
C ASN A 114 -3.51 -6.85 -0.67
N ALA A 115 -3.23 -5.55 -0.76
CA ALA A 115 -3.16 -4.68 0.41
C ALA A 115 -4.53 -4.20 0.94
N ALA A 116 -5.63 -4.48 0.23
CA ALA A 116 -6.97 -4.00 0.56
C ALA A 116 -7.03 -2.48 0.87
N THR A 117 -6.18 -1.70 0.21
CA THR A 117 -6.12 -0.23 0.34
C THR A 117 -7.10 0.45 -0.62
N THR A 118 -7.26 1.76 -0.52
CA THR A 118 -8.08 2.54 -1.48
C THR A 118 -7.29 2.86 -2.75
N PRO A 119 -7.93 2.99 -3.93
CA PRO A 119 -7.26 3.44 -5.16
C PRO A 119 -6.51 4.78 -4.99
N ARG A 120 -7.05 5.68 -4.17
CA ARG A 120 -6.41 6.96 -3.81
C ARG A 120 -5.00 6.80 -3.25
N ILE A 121 -4.74 5.76 -2.46
CA ILE A 121 -3.41 5.50 -1.89
C ILE A 121 -2.45 5.03 -2.98
N ALA A 122 -2.89 4.16 -3.90
CA ALA A 122 -2.05 3.70 -5.00
C ALA A 122 -1.68 4.86 -5.96
N LEU A 123 -2.59 5.80 -6.20
CA LEU A 123 -2.36 6.98 -7.05
C LEU A 123 -1.51 8.08 -6.39
N ALA A 124 -1.29 8.02 -5.07
CA ALA A 124 -0.51 9.00 -4.33
C ALA A 124 0.97 8.60 -4.15
N VAL A 125 1.34 7.41 -4.62
CA VAL A 125 2.70 6.84 -4.61
C VAL A 125 3.43 7.31 -5.85
#